data_AF-A0A6C0G7C2-F1
#
_entry.id   AF-A0A6C0G7C2-F1
#
_cell.length_a   1.000
_cell.length_b   1.000
_cell.length_c   1.000
_cell.angle_alpha   90.00
_cell.angle_beta   90.00
_cell.angle_gamma   90.00
#
_symmetry.space_group_name_H-M   'P 1'
#
loop_
_entity.id
_entity.type
_entity.pdbx_description
1 polymer ?
#
loop_
_entity_poly.entity_id
_entity_poly.type
_entity_poly.pdbx_seq_one_letter_code
_entity_poly.pdbx_strand_id
1 'polypeptide(L)'
;MSSKNLKLGDPGREGQLSMLFTKGGPREGAGRKAIGVTRKVSLTLPEASWAEFDALCERQGCSKSELLREIIRGYLQAAPPPGEG
;
A
#
# COMPACT_ATOMS: atom_id res chain seq x y z
N MET A 1 10.26 -30.11 23.13
CA MET A 1 10.62 -30.05 21.71
C MET A 1 9.35 -29.74 20.92
N SER A 2 9.18 -28.51 20.41
CA SER A 2 7.93 -28.11 19.71
C SER A 2 7.92 -28.53 18.25
N SER A 3 6.90 -29.32 17.90
CA SER A 3 6.61 -29.80 16.55
C SER A 3 6.26 -28.64 15.61
N LYS A 4 7.12 -28.36 14.62
CA LYS A 4 6.83 -27.40 13.54
C LYS A 4 5.92 -28.08 12.52
N ASN A 5 4.72 -27.55 12.33
CA ASN A 5 3.84 -27.94 11.24
C ASN A 5 4.40 -27.38 9.92
N LEU A 6 4.93 -28.27 9.08
CA LEU A 6 5.38 -27.97 7.72
C LEU A 6 4.18 -28.14 6.78
N LYS A 7 3.75 -27.06 6.11
CA LYS A 7 2.79 -27.15 5.00
C LYS A 7 3.56 -27.10 3.69
N LEU A 8 3.51 -28.19 2.94
CA LEU A 8 4.05 -28.31 1.59
C LEU A 8 3.02 -27.71 0.61
N GLY A 9 3.41 -26.70 -0.15
CA GLY A 9 2.60 -26.16 -1.26
C GLY A 9 3.27 -26.52 -2.58
N ASP A 10 2.48 -26.97 -3.55
CA ASP A 10 2.91 -27.24 -4.92
C ASP A 10 2.90 -25.91 -5.71
N PRO A 11 4.05 -25.33 -6.07
CA PRO A 11 4.08 -24.20 -6.98
C PRO A 11 3.99 -24.77 -8.38
N GLY A 12 2.92 -24.39 -9.10
CA GLY A 12 2.77 -24.76 -10.50
C GLY A 12 4.07 -24.51 -11.29
N ARG A 13 4.60 -25.62 -11.82
CA ARG A 13 5.76 -25.77 -12.71
C ARG A 13 7.15 -25.68 -12.04
N GLU A 14 7.88 -26.78 -12.25
CA GLU A 14 9.32 -27.01 -12.07
C GLU A 14 9.83 -27.19 -10.63
N GLY A 15 9.39 -28.29 -10.00
CA GLY A 15 10.26 -29.22 -9.25
C GLY A 15 11.00 -28.72 -8.00
N GLN A 16 10.82 -27.46 -7.59
CA GLN A 16 11.51 -26.89 -6.44
C GLN A 16 10.52 -26.68 -5.28
N LEU A 17 10.66 -27.50 -4.23
CA LEU A 17 9.97 -27.30 -2.96
C LEU A 17 10.56 -26.05 -2.26
N SER A 18 9.82 -24.94 -2.28
CA SER A 18 10.19 -23.75 -1.52
C SER A 18 9.53 -23.78 -0.14
N MET A 19 10.35 -23.76 0.92
CA MET A 19 9.84 -23.57 2.29
C MET A 19 9.39 -22.12 2.46
N LEU A 20 8.10 -21.86 2.25
CA LEU A 20 7.49 -20.57 2.55
C LEU A 20 7.42 -20.39 4.07
N PHE A 21 8.42 -19.74 4.65
CA PHE A 21 8.36 -19.23 6.02
C PHE A 21 7.36 -18.06 6.06
N THR A 22 6.09 -18.35 6.32
CA THR A 22 5.08 -17.31 6.51
C THR A 22 5.34 -16.57 7.82
N LYS A 23 6.14 -15.49 7.76
CA LYS A 23 6.26 -14.52 8.86
C LYS A 23 4.94 -13.75 8.97
N GLY A 24 4.00 -14.26 9.76
CA GLY A 24 2.81 -13.52 10.17
C GLY A 24 1.60 -14.42 10.33
N GLY A 25 1.20 -14.69 11.58
CA GLY A 25 -0.09 -15.30 11.86
C GLY A 25 -1.25 -14.35 11.50
N PRO A 26 -2.48 -14.88 11.36
CA PRO A 26 -3.65 -14.08 11.05
C PRO A 26 -3.87 -13.04 12.16
N ARG A 27 -3.66 -11.78 11.84
CA ARG A 27 -4.05 -10.63 12.66
C ARG A 27 -5.42 -10.16 12.19
N GLU A 28 -6.23 -9.58 13.06
CA GLU A 28 -7.45 -8.89 12.62
C GLU A 28 -7.11 -7.89 11.52
N GLY A 29 -7.75 -8.04 10.35
CA GLY A 29 -7.45 -7.27 9.14
C GLY A 29 -6.61 -8.00 8.09
N ALA A 30 -6.08 -9.18 8.37
CA ALA A 30 -5.49 -10.07 7.37
C ALA A 30 -6.59 -10.57 6.42
N GLY A 31 -6.70 -9.95 5.24
CA GLY A 31 -7.72 -10.28 4.23
C GLY A 31 -8.73 -9.18 3.92
N ARG A 32 -8.57 -7.95 4.42
CA ARG A 32 -9.35 -6.81 3.88
C ARG A 32 -9.08 -6.69 2.38
N LYS A 33 -10.15 -6.62 1.57
CA LYS A 33 -10.04 -6.47 0.10
C LYS A 33 -9.09 -5.32 -0.20
N ALA A 34 -8.05 -5.60 -1.00
CA ALA A 34 -7.13 -4.59 -1.45
C ALA A 34 -7.90 -3.55 -2.28
N ILE A 35 -7.83 -2.28 -1.89
CA ILE A 35 -8.43 -1.14 -2.62
C ILE A 35 -7.74 -0.96 -3.99
N GLY A 36 -6.54 -1.51 -4.15
CA GLY A 36 -5.74 -1.49 -5.36
C GLY A 36 -4.30 -1.93 -5.07
N VAL A 37 -3.39 -1.63 -6.00
CA VAL A 37 -1.95 -1.88 -5.81
C VAL A 37 -1.33 -0.77 -4.96
N THR A 38 -0.64 -1.15 -3.89
CA THR A 38 0.09 -0.19 -3.05
C THR A 38 1.52 0.00 -3.58
N ARG A 39 1.92 1.26 -3.77
CA ARG A 39 3.31 1.64 -4.08
C ARG A 39 3.82 2.59 -2.99
N LYS A 40 5.05 2.36 -2.52
CA LYS A 40 5.71 3.30 -1.61
C LYS A 40 6.24 4.48 -2.41
N VAL A 41 5.97 5.69 -1.92
CA VAL A 41 6.44 6.94 -2.52
C VAL A 41 7.19 7.71 -1.44
N SER A 42 8.38 8.20 -1.79
CA SER A 42 9.13 9.16 -0.98
C SER A 42 8.96 10.54 -1.60
N LEU A 43 8.59 11.52 -0.80
CA LEU A 43 8.42 12.91 -1.24
C LEU A 43 9.33 13.79 -0.38
N THR A 44 9.98 14.75 -1.02
CA THR A 44 10.74 15.80 -0.36
C THR A 44 10.01 17.11 -0.62
N LEU A 45 9.60 17.79 0.43
CA LEU A 45 8.92 19.09 0.39
C LEU A 45 9.58 20.02 1.42
N PRO A 46 9.47 21.34 1.26
CA PRO A 46 9.81 22.29 2.32
C PRO A 46 9.07 21.97 3.62
N GLU A 47 9.68 22.29 4.76
CA GLU A 47 9.10 22.05 6.08
C GLU A 47 7.73 22.71 6.25
N ALA A 48 7.58 23.95 5.77
CA ALA A 48 6.30 24.66 5.79
C ALA A 48 5.19 23.89 5.05
N SER A 49 5.51 23.29 3.90
CA SER A 49 4.55 22.50 3.14
C SER A 49 4.19 21.19 3.85
N TRP A 50 5.14 20.56 4.54
CA TRP A 50 4.85 19.40 5.39
C TRP A 50 3.95 19.76 6.58
N ALA A 51 4.19 20.90 7.22
CA ALA A 51 3.37 21.39 8.32
C ALA A 51 1.92 21.63 7.87
N GLU A 52 1.72 22.25 6.70
CA GLU A 52 0.39 22.45 6.12
C GLU A 52 -0.30 21.11 5.76
N PHE A 53 0.45 20.17 5.18
CA PHE A 53 -0.07 18.85 4.84
C PHE A 53 -0.54 18.08 6.08
N ASP A 54 0.23 18.13 7.16
CA ASP A 54 -0.09 17.46 8.42
C ASP A 54 -1.27 18.14 9.14
N ALA A 55 -1.30 19.47 9.18
CA ALA A 55 -2.44 20.22 9.72
C ALA A 55 -3.74 19.92 8.96
N LEU A 56 -3.67 19.70 7.65
CA LEU A 56 -4.83 19.32 6.84
C LEU A 56 -5.32 17.91 7.20
N CYS A 57 -4.40 16.97 7.39
CA CYS A 57 -4.73 15.61 7.83
C CYS A 57 -5.43 15.62 9.18
N GLU A 58 -4.91 16.38 10.15
CA GLU A 58 -5.48 16.51 11.49
C GLU A 58 -6.89 17.11 11.44
N ARG A 59 -7.07 18.20 10.68
CA ARG A 59 -8.37 18.86 10.52
C ARG A 59 -9.42 17.98 9.87
N GLN A 60 -9.03 17.13 8.92
CA GLN A 60 -9.94 16.23 8.21
C GLN A 60 -10.10 14.87 8.89
N GLY A 61 -9.28 14.57 9.91
CA GLY A 61 -9.25 13.25 10.54
C GLY A 61 -8.81 12.13 9.60
N CYS A 62 -8.02 12.44 8.56
CA CYS A 62 -7.60 11.47 7.53
C CYS A 62 -6.12 11.13 7.65
N SER A 63 -5.71 9.99 7.07
CA SER A 63 -4.30 9.63 7.01
C SER A 63 -3.56 10.40 5.91
N LYS A 64 -2.24 10.58 6.06
CA LYS A 64 -1.35 11.11 5.01
C LYS A 64 -1.54 10.41 3.65
N SER A 65 -1.70 9.08 3.69
CA SER A 65 -1.89 8.25 2.48
C SER A 65 -3.26 8.46 1.81
N GLU A 66 -4.25 8.89 2.58
CA GLU A 66 -5.60 9.18 2.11
C GLU A 66 -5.63 10.54 1.44
N LEU A 67 -5.09 11.56 2.11
CA LEU A 67 -4.94 12.89 1.54
C LEU A 67 -4.12 12.85 0.23
N LEU A 68 -2.97 12.16 0.23
CA LEU A 68 -2.15 12.01 -0.98
C LEU A 68 -2.91 11.31 -2.11
N ARG A 69 -3.74 10.32 -1.80
CA ARG A 69 -4.54 9.61 -2.81
C ARG A 69 -5.59 10.53 -3.43
N GLU A 70 -6.26 11.36 -2.64
CA GLU A 70 -7.27 12.31 -3.13
C GLU A 70 -6.63 13.42 -3.97
N ILE A 71 -5.45 13.92 -3.58
CA ILE A 71 -4.68 14.87 -4.39
C ILE A 71 -4.33 14.26 -5.76
N ILE A 72 -3.80 13.03 -5.78
CA ILE A 72 -3.44 12.34 -7.03
C ILE A 72 -4.68 12.12 -7.90
N ARG A 73 -5.80 11.68 -7.31
CA ARG A 73 -7.06 11.45 -8.03
C ARG A 73 -7.60 12.74 -8.64
N GLY A 74 -7.66 13.82 -7.87
CA GLY A 74 -8.12 15.11 -8.33
C GLY A 74 -7.28 15.64 -9.49
N TYR A 75 -5.95 15.52 -9.40
CA TYR A 75 -5.06 15.92 -10.48
C TYR A 75 -5.27 15.10 -11.76
N LEU A 76 -5.36 13.77 -11.65
CA LEU A 76 -5.55 12.89 -12.82
C LEU A 76 -6.93 13.03 -13.48
N GLN A 77 -7.96 13.40 -12.72
CA GLN A 77 -9.30 13.66 -13.27
C GLN A 77 -9.40 15.02 -13.97
N ALA A 78 -8.63 16.02 -13.50
CA ALA A 78 -8.59 17.35 -14.09
C ALA A 78 -7.63 17.43 -15.30
N ALA A 79 -6.67 16.50 -15.41
CA ALA A 79 -5.75 16.46 -16.54
C ALA A 79 -6.48 16.01 -17.82
N PRO A 80 -6.37 16.76 -18.94
CA PRO A 80 -6.86 16.26 -20.22
C PRO A 80 -6.12 14.98 -20.61
N PRO A 81 -6.77 14.04 -21.32
CA PRO A 81 -6.10 12.82 -21.76
C PRO A 81 -4.88 13.18 -22.61
N PRO A 82 -3.75 12.47 -22.45
CA PRO A 82 -2.57 12.71 -23.25
C PRO A 82 -2.89 12.38 -24.71
N GLY A 83 -3.04 13.39 -25.57
CA GLY A 83 -3.26 13.21 -27.00
C GLY A 83 -4.16 14.22 -27.73
N GLU A 84 -4.79 15.18 -27.05
CA GLU A 84 -5.53 16.26 -27.70
C GLU A 84 -4.79 17.60 -27.51
N GLY A 85 -3.88 17.90 -28.43
CA GLY A 85 -3.12 19.15 -28.53
C GLY A 85 -2.59 19.35 -29.93
#